data_AF-A0A8J2L2V1-F1
#
_entry.id   AF-A0A8J2L2V1-F1
#
_cell.length_a   1.000
_cell.length_b   1.000
_cell.length_c   1.000
_cell.angle_alpha   90.00
_cell.angle_beta   90.00
_cell.angle_gamma   90.00
#
_symmetry.space_group_name_H-M   'P 1'
#
loop_
_entity.id
_entity.type
_entity.pdbx_description
1 polymer ?
#
loop_
_entity_poly.entity_id
_entity_poly.type
_entity_poly.pdbx_seq_one_letter_code
_entity_poly.pdbx_strand_id
1 'polypeptide(L)' 'MWRKTRSINKGSECVGTDPNRNWDYQWMTAGSSKNPCSDVSREDAGSEAFSEVEIRSLAKYYQTIGNDV' A
#
# COMPACT_ATOMS: atom_id res chain seq x y z
N MET A 1 0.24 -17.22 7.55
CA MET A 1 0.50 -16.14 8.52
C MET A 1 0.20 -14.79 7.87
N TRP A 2 -0.31 -13.81 8.63
CA TRP A 2 -0.72 -12.49 8.12
C TRP A 2 0.47 -11.55 7.88
N ARG A 3 0.39 -10.67 6.87
CA ARG A 3 1.45 -9.67 6.54
C ARG A 3 0.95 -8.30 6.07
N LYS A 4 -0.26 -8.23 5.50
CA LYS A 4 -0.85 -6.99 4.95
C LYS A 4 -1.29 -6.03 6.06
N THR A 5 -1.71 -4.81 5.69
CA THR A 5 -2.50 -3.94 6.58
C THR A 5 -3.85 -4.59 6.92
N ARG A 6 -4.72 -3.90 7.68
CA ARG A 6 -6.07 -4.41 8.02
C ARG A 6 -7.19 -3.56 7.43
N SER A 7 -6.89 -2.75 6.41
CA SER A 7 -7.87 -1.95 5.68
C SER A 7 -8.90 -2.83 4.96
N ILE A 8 -10.12 -2.30 4.79
CA ILE A 8 -11.18 -2.97 4.02
C ILE A 8 -11.12 -2.47 2.59
N ASN A 9 -10.86 -3.37 1.64
CA ASN A 9 -10.84 -3.05 0.22
C ASN A 9 -12.28 -2.90 -0.28
N LYS A 10 -12.69 -1.68 -0.64
CA LYS A 10 -14.06 -1.40 -1.12
C LYS A 10 -14.39 -2.26 -2.34
N GLY A 11 -15.51 -2.97 -2.29
CA GLY A 11 -15.94 -3.86 -3.38
C GLY A 11 -15.24 -5.22 -3.42
N SER A 12 -14.51 -5.59 -2.36
CA SER A 12 -13.88 -6.90 -2.20
C SER A 12 -14.12 -7.45 -0.81
N GLU A 13 -14.16 -8.79 -0.69
CA GLU A 13 -14.18 -9.49 0.60
C GLU A 13 -12.78 -9.60 1.23
N CYS A 14 -11.74 -9.21 0.49
CA CYS A 14 -10.35 -9.35 0.90
C CYS A 14 -9.87 -8.14 1.69
N VAL A 15 -9.07 -8.43 2.72
CA VAL A 15 -8.64 -7.45 3.72
C VAL A 15 -7.16 -7.17 3.60
N GLY A 16 -6.82 -5.89 3.67
CA GLY A 16 -5.47 -5.37 3.74
C GLY A 16 -4.81 -5.21 2.37
N THR A 17 -3.82 -4.33 2.36
CA THR A 17 -2.93 -4.03 1.23
C THR A 17 -1.49 -4.35 1.67
N ASP A 18 -0.59 -4.67 0.74
CA ASP A 18 0.84 -4.75 1.07
C ASP A 18 1.40 -3.35 1.37
N PRO A 19 1.77 -3.04 2.62
CA PRO A 19 2.36 -1.74 2.94
C PRO A 19 3.64 -1.46 2.13
N ASN A 20 4.38 -2.50 1.71
CA ASN A 20 5.60 -2.37 0.92
C ASN A 20 5.38 -2.37 -0.60
N ARG A 21 4.12 -2.29 -1.06
CA ARG A 21 3.75 -2.00 -2.46
C ARG A 21 2.86 -0.77 -2.61
N ASN A 22 2.51 -0.13 -1.50
CA ASN A 22 1.63 1.04 -1.48
C ASN A 22 2.38 2.39 -1.55
N TRP A 23 3.68 2.37 -1.86
CA TRP A 23 4.48 3.59 -2.06
C TRP A 23 4.40 4.08 -3.50
N ASP A 24 4.47 5.40 -3.70
CA ASP A 24 4.47 6.04 -5.03
C ASP A 24 5.85 6.00 -5.72
N TYR A 25 6.61 4.93 -5.51
CA TYR A 25 7.84 4.68 -6.25
C TYR A 25 7.58 3.53 -7.21
N GLN A 26 7.49 3.86 -8.51
CA GLN A 26 7.19 2.89 -9.57
C GLN A 26 5.93 2.06 -9.28
N TRP A 27 4.91 2.70 -8.71
CA TRP A 27 3.67 2.04 -8.28
C TRP A 27 3.00 1.31 -9.46
N MET A 28 2.59 0.06 -9.22
CA MET A 28 1.89 -0.79 -10.21
C MET A 28 2.64 -1.07 -11.52
N THR A 29 3.98 -0.96 -11.54
CA THR A 29 4.79 -1.25 -12.74
C THR A 29 5.19 -2.73 -12.85
N ALA A 30 5.71 -3.34 -11.78
CA ALA A 30 6.11 -4.75 -11.74
C ALA A 30 6.00 -5.33 -10.32
N GLY A 31 5.61 -6.60 -10.20
CA GLY A 31 5.51 -7.28 -8.90
C GLY A 31 4.36 -6.78 -8.01
N SER A 32 3.33 -6.21 -8.65
CA SER A 32 2.07 -5.75 -8.06
C SER A 32 0.87 -6.23 -8.88
N SER A 33 -0.28 -6.39 -8.25
CA SER A 33 -1.54 -6.90 -8.77
C SER A 33 -2.68 -5.99 -8.36
N LYS A 34 -3.67 -5.84 -9.25
CA LYS A 34 -4.93 -5.15 -8.97
C LYS A 34 -5.93 -6.03 -8.22
N ASN A 35 -5.62 -7.31 -8.01
CA ASN A 35 -6.51 -8.22 -7.31
C ASN A 35 -6.31 -8.05 -5.78
N PRO A 36 -7.29 -7.49 -5.05
CA PRO A 36 -7.22 -7.34 -3.59
C PRO A 36 -7.16 -8.67 -2.84
N CYS A 37 -7.58 -9.74 -3.52
CA CYS A 37 -7.54 -11.12 -3.04
C CYS A 37 -6.31 -11.89 -3.52
N SER A 38 -5.31 -11.25 -4.14
CA SER A 38 -4.13 -11.97 -4.62
C SER A 38 -3.57 -12.84 -3.48
N ASP A 39 -3.47 -14.14 -3.75
CA ASP A 39 -2.93 -15.14 -2.81
C ASP A 39 -1.51 -14.78 -2.38
N VAL A 40 -0.80 -14.06 -3.24
CA VAL A 40 0.47 -13.43 -2.91
C VAL A 40 0.17 -12.11 -2.23
N SER A 41 0.22 -12.13 -0.89
CA SER A 41 0.16 -10.93 -0.05
C SER A 41 1.10 -9.79 -0.46
N ARG A 42 2.07 -10.03 -1.37
CA ARG A 42 3.10 -9.10 -1.88
C ARG A 42 2.71 -8.35 -3.13
N GLU A 43 1.56 -8.63 -3.71
CA GLU A 43 1.17 -8.03 -4.97
C GLU A 43 0.08 -6.99 -4.80
N ASP A 44 -0.71 -7.05 -3.73
CA ASP A 44 -1.78 -6.07 -3.49
C ASP A 44 -1.20 -4.68 -3.19
N ALA A 45 -1.25 -3.79 -4.17
CA ALA A 45 -0.70 -2.43 -4.09
C ALA A 45 -1.72 -1.38 -3.61
N GLY A 46 -2.98 -1.79 -3.37
CA GLY A 46 -4.08 -0.91 -3.00
C GLY A 46 -4.74 -0.24 -4.20
N SER A 47 -5.74 0.60 -3.93
CA SER A 47 -6.49 1.32 -4.97
C SER A 47 -5.69 2.44 -5.63
N GLU A 48 -4.75 3.01 -4.89
CA GLU A 48 -3.86 4.11 -5.31
C GLU A 48 -2.59 4.08 -4.45
N ALA A 49 -1.54 4.75 -4.90
CA ALA A 49 -0.37 4.97 -4.06
C ALA A 49 -0.76 5.77 -2.80
N PHE A 50 -0.21 5.38 -1.64
CA PHE A 50 -0.55 5.94 -0.33
C PHE A 50 -2.02 5.78 0.07
N SER A 51 -2.74 4.77 -0.44
CA SER A 51 -4.11 4.44 0.00
C SER A 51 -4.17 4.05 1.48
N GLU A 52 -3.11 3.41 2.00
CA GLU A 52 -3.04 2.97 3.39
C GLU A 52 -2.68 4.13 4.32
N VAL A 53 -3.42 4.27 5.43
CA VAL A 53 -3.23 5.37 6.37
C VAL A 53 -1.84 5.35 7.00
N GLU A 54 -1.29 4.17 7.23
CA GLU A 54 0.04 3.93 7.78
C GLU A 54 1.13 4.48 6.83
N ILE A 55 1.02 4.17 5.53
CA ILE A 55 1.99 4.57 4.50
C ILE A 55 1.86 6.06 4.18
N ARG A 56 0.62 6.56 4.07
CA ARG A 56 0.35 7.99 3.89
C ARG A 56 0.86 8.84 5.05
N SER A 57 0.71 8.37 6.29
CA SER A 57 1.16 9.12 7.46
C SER A 57 2.68 9.19 7.52
N LEU A 58 3.36 8.08 7.23
CA LEU A 58 4.82 8.03 7.18
C LEU A 58 5.38 8.89 6.03
N ALA A 59 4.78 8.84 4.84
CA ALA A 59 5.17 9.69 3.71
C ALA A 59 5.03 11.18 4.04
N LYS A 60 3.93 11.57 4.69
CA LYS A 60 3.73 12.96 5.16
C LYS A 60 4.80 13.37 6.17
N TYR A 61 5.16 12.50 7.11
CA TYR A 61 6.23 12.78 8.06
C TYR A 61 7.60 12.93 7.37
N TYR A 62 7.92 12.09 6.39
CA TYR A 62 9.15 12.25 5.61
C TYR A 62 9.21 13.57 4.84
N GLN A 63 8.06 14.07 4.36
CA GLN A 63 8.00 15.39 3.72
C GLN A 63 8.28 16.54 4.69
N THR A 64 7.98 16.41 5.99
CA THR A 64 8.29 17.50 6.93
C THR A 64 9.78 17.62 7.18
N ILE A 65 10.50 16.50 7.29
CA ILE A 65 11.95 16.49 7.56
C ILE A 65 12.80 16.67 6.29
N GLY A 66 12.28 16.27 5.12
CA GLY A 66 13.01 16.39 3.85
C GLY A 66 13.18 17.83 3.37
N ASN A 67 12.38 18.75 3.90
CA ASN A 67 12.51 20.19 3.63
C ASN A 67 13.49 20.90 4.59
N ASP A 68 14.03 20.17 5.58
CA ASP A 68 14.97 20.68 6.59
C ASP A 68 16.44 20.38 6.24
N VAL A 69 16.72 19.89 5.02
CA VAL A 69 18.06 19.56 4.49
C VAL A 69 18.32 20.36 3.22
#